data_AF-A0A453KFS8-F1
#
_entry.id   AF-A0A453KFS8-F1
#
_cell.length_a   1.000
_cell.length_b   1.000
_cell.length_c   1.000
_cell.angle_alpha   90.00
_cell.angle_beta   90.00
_cell.angle_gamma   90.00
#
_symmetry.space_group_name_H-M   'P 1'
#
loop_
_entity.id
_entity.type
_entity.pdbx_description
1 polymer ?
#
loop_
_entity_poly.entity_id
_entity_poly.type
_entity_poly.pdbx_seq_one_letter_code
_entity_poly.pdbx_strand_id
1 'polypeptide(L)'
;HTVTLSMFRCVASYCQTMVAGSVGGTMAFLATLLFGGFIIPRSFMPNWLKWGFWLSPLSYGEIGLTGNEFLAQRWLEIKISGVALGRRILMDQGLDFSSYFYWISIGALLGFTLLFNVGFAIGLTIKKVPGTSRAIISRNKLTTFD
;
A
#
# COMPACT_ATOMS: atom_id res chain seq x y z
N HIS A 1 -2.84 -1.15 8.49
CA HIS A 1 -2.10 -0.06 9.17
C HIS A 1 -0.63 0.00 8.74
N THR A 2 0.15 -1.08 8.89
CA THR A 2 1.62 -1.09 8.64
C THR A 2 2.02 -0.70 7.22
N VAL A 3 1.35 -1.23 6.19
CA VAL A 3 1.63 -0.92 4.76
C VAL A 3 1.43 0.55 4.44
N THR A 4 0.36 1.14 4.95
CA THR A 4 0.02 2.55 4.71
C THR A 4 1.05 3.48 5.34
N LEU A 5 1.51 3.16 6.55
CA LEU A 5 2.57 3.93 7.22
C LEU A 5 3.91 3.84 6.46
N SER A 6 4.29 2.66 5.97
CA SER A 6 5.52 2.53 5.17
C SER A 6 5.41 3.25 3.83
N MET A 7 4.24 3.24 3.18
CA MET A 7 3.98 4.02 1.96
C MET A 7 4.17 5.52 2.20
N PHE A 8 3.54 6.09 3.23
CA PHE A 8 3.68 7.52 3.54
C PHE A 8 5.11 7.89 3.92
N ARG A 9 5.81 7.04 4.66
CA ARG A 9 7.25 7.25 4.97
C ARG A 9 8.08 7.26 3.70
N CYS A 10 7.85 6.31 2.79
CA CYS A 10 8.51 6.25 1.49
C CYS A 10 8.30 7.57 0.73
N VAL A 11 7.03 8.00 0.54
CA VAL A 11 6.72 9.27 -0.15
C VAL A 11 7.40 10.46 0.53
N ALA A 12 7.34 10.55 1.86
CA ALA A 12 7.98 11.62 2.62
C ALA A 12 9.51 11.64 2.45
N SER A 13 10.17 10.48 2.30
CA SER A 13 11.62 10.46 2.00
C SER A 13 11.94 11.09 0.66
N TYR A 14 11.11 10.88 -0.36
CA TYR A 14 11.32 11.47 -1.71
C TYR A 14 10.86 12.93 -1.80
N CYS A 15 9.93 13.38 -0.97
CA CYS A 15 9.47 14.77 -0.92
C CYS A 15 10.23 15.58 0.16
N GLN A 16 11.16 16.46 -0.25
CA GLN A 16 11.98 17.26 0.67
C GLN A 16 11.24 18.46 1.32
N THR A 17 10.00 18.73 0.91
CA THR A 17 9.19 19.84 1.44
C THR A 17 7.86 19.33 1.97
N MET A 18 7.33 19.99 3.01
CA MET A 18 6.07 19.60 3.64
C MET A 18 4.88 19.62 2.67
N VAL A 19 4.83 20.61 1.76
CA VAL A 19 3.79 20.73 0.73
C VAL A 19 3.89 19.61 -0.31
N ALA A 20 5.09 19.27 -0.78
CA ALA A 20 5.25 18.17 -1.74
C ALA A 20 4.90 16.82 -1.09
N GLY A 21 5.26 16.64 0.18
CA GLY A 21 4.97 15.41 0.93
C GLY A 21 3.48 15.20 1.16
N SER A 22 2.74 16.27 1.52
CA SER A 22 1.29 16.18 1.70
C SER A 22 0.56 15.90 0.39
N VAL A 23 0.86 16.66 -0.67
CA VAL A 23 0.24 16.46 -1.99
C VAL A 23 0.57 15.07 -2.54
N GLY A 24 1.84 14.66 -2.51
CA GLY A 24 2.27 13.34 -2.96
C GLY A 24 1.63 12.20 -2.17
N GLY A 25 1.54 12.36 -0.84
CA GLY A 25 0.89 11.37 0.03
C GLY A 25 -0.60 11.23 -0.28
N THR A 26 -1.33 12.34 -0.42
CA THR A 26 -2.74 12.33 -0.76
C THR A 26 -2.98 11.69 -2.14
N MET A 27 -2.15 12.00 -3.14
CA MET A 27 -2.25 11.39 -4.47
C MET A 27 -2.00 9.87 -4.44
N ALA A 28 -0.99 9.41 -3.71
CA ALA A 28 -0.72 7.99 -3.53
C ALA A 28 -1.88 7.26 -2.82
N PHE A 29 -2.50 7.90 -1.82
CA PHE A 29 -3.66 7.38 -1.12
C PHE A 29 -4.90 7.29 -2.02
N LEU A 30 -5.18 8.34 -2.80
CA LEU A 30 -6.28 8.35 -3.78
C LEU A 30 -6.09 7.26 -4.84
N ALA A 31 -4.88 7.08 -5.36
CA ALA A 31 -4.57 6.01 -6.30
C ALA A 31 -4.83 4.62 -5.68
N THR A 32 -4.42 4.42 -4.42
CA THR A 32 -4.65 3.17 -3.69
C THR A 32 -6.14 2.88 -3.50
N LEU A 33 -6.95 3.90 -3.22
CA LEU A 33 -8.42 3.78 -3.11
C LEU A 33 -9.07 3.47 -4.47
N LEU A 34 -8.67 4.19 -5.53
CA LEU A 34 -9.23 4.04 -6.87
C LEU A 34 -9.01 2.61 -7.40
N PHE A 35 -7.81 2.07 -7.21
CA PHE A 35 -7.46 0.71 -7.64
C PHE A 35 -7.80 -0.36 -6.62
N GLY A 36 -8.40 0.02 -5.49
CA GLY A 36 -8.61 -0.86 -4.35
C GLY A 36 -9.62 -1.98 -4.59
N GLY A 37 -10.48 -1.87 -5.60
CA GLY A 37 -11.57 -2.82 -5.89
C GLY A 37 -12.92 -2.42 -5.29
N PHE A 38 -12.92 -1.72 -4.16
CA PHE A 38 -14.14 -1.33 -3.44
C PHE A 38 -14.95 -0.24 -4.16
N ILE A 39 -14.27 0.80 -4.68
CA ILE A 39 -14.94 1.91 -5.38
C ILE A 39 -15.34 1.48 -6.80
N ILE A 40 -14.43 0.79 -7.49
CA ILE A 40 -14.63 0.30 -8.85
C ILE A 40 -14.34 -1.20 -8.84
N PRO A 41 -15.38 -2.04 -8.96
CA PRO A 41 -15.18 -3.48 -8.98
C PRO A 41 -14.31 -3.86 -10.18
N ARG A 42 -13.43 -4.85 -9.96
CA ARG A 42 -12.47 -5.31 -10.98
C ARG A 42 -13.14 -5.74 -12.29
N SER A 43 -14.36 -6.27 -12.21
CA SER A 43 -15.19 -6.70 -13.35
C SER A 43 -15.51 -5.56 -14.32
N PHE A 44 -15.72 -4.34 -13.82
CA PHE A 44 -16.05 -3.16 -14.62
C PHE A 44 -14.83 -2.39 -15.13
N MET A 45 -13.63 -2.71 -14.67
CA MET A 45 -12.40 -2.01 -15.04
C MET A 45 -11.94 -2.43 -16.46
N PRO A 46 -11.53 -1.49 -17.33
CA PRO A 46 -11.03 -1.85 -18.66
C PRO A 46 -9.72 -2.65 -18.56
N ASN A 47 -9.46 -3.54 -19.53
CA ASN A 47 -8.37 -4.52 -19.46
C ASN A 47 -6.98 -3.91 -19.24
N TRP A 48 -6.71 -2.73 -19.79
CA TRP A 48 -5.45 -2.01 -19.61
C TRP A 48 -5.26 -1.52 -18.17
N LEU A 49 -6.34 -1.20 -17.48
CA LEU A 49 -6.34 -0.67 -16.12
C LEU A 49 -6.42 -1.77 -15.05
N LYS A 50 -6.87 -2.98 -15.41
CA LYS A 50 -6.94 -4.16 -14.52
C LYS A 50 -5.60 -4.51 -13.86
N TRP A 51 -4.46 -4.13 -14.44
CA TRP A 51 -3.16 -4.33 -13.82
C TRP A 51 -2.93 -3.44 -12.59
N GLY A 52 -3.49 -2.23 -12.59
CA GLY A 52 -3.40 -1.30 -11.45
C GLY A 52 -4.04 -1.86 -10.19
N PHE A 53 -5.09 -2.66 -10.34
CA PHE A 53 -5.70 -3.40 -9.24
C PHE A 53 -4.69 -4.29 -8.50
N TRP A 54 -3.78 -4.97 -9.21
CA TRP A 54 -2.75 -5.83 -8.61
C TRP A 54 -1.58 -5.05 -8.00
N LEU A 55 -1.43 -3.77 -8.33
CA LEU A 55 -0.39 -2.91 -7.77
C LEU A 55 -0.84 -2.24 -6.46
N SER A 56 -2.15 -2.16 -6.22
CA SER A 56 -2.69 -1.56 -5.00
C SER A 56 -2.65 -2.54 -3.84
N PRO A 57 -2.01 -2.19 -2.70
CA PRO A 57 -2.06 -3.02 -1.50
C PRO A 57 -3.48 -3.15 -0.93
N LEU A 58 -4.38 -2.21 -1.23
CA LEU A 58 -5.75 -2.22 -0.72
C LEU A 58 -6.60 -3.33 -1.35
N SER A 59 -6.33 -3.68 -2.62
CA SER A 59 -6.97 -4.79 -3.32
C SER A 59 -6.76 -6.13 -2.62
N TYR A 60 -5.54 -6.40 -2.18
CA TYR A 60 -5.24 -7.62 -1.42
C TYR A 60 -5.93 -7.61 -0.05
N GLY A 61 -6.06 -6.43 0.57
CA GLY A 61 -6.85 -6.27 1.78
C GLY A 61 -8.33 -6.59 1.57
N GLU A 62 -8.92 -6.08 0.49
CA GLU A 62 -10.32 -6.35 0.14
C GLU A 62 -10.55 -7.83 -0.20
N ILE A 63 -9.68 -8.45 -1.02
CA ILE A 63 -9.78 -9.88 -1.35
C ILE A 63 -9.73 -10.74 -0.08
N GLY A 64 -8.79 -10.45 0.82
CA GLY A 64 -8.66 -11.18 2.08
C GLY A 64 -9.87 -11.01 3.00
N LEU A 65 -10.37 -9.77 3.12
CA LEU A 65 -11.50 -9.44 3.99
C LEU A 65 -12.82 -10.01 3.46
N THR A 66 -13.14 -9.74 2.19
CA THR A 66 -14.37 -10.22 1.54
C THR A 66 -14.39 -11.75 1.46
N GLY A 67 -13.25 -12.37 1.13
CA GLY A 67 -13.10 -13.82 1.18
C GLY A 67 -13.38 -14.36 2.58
N ASN A 68 -12.74 -13.82 3.62
CA ASN A 68 -12.94 -14.30 4.99
C ASN A 68 -14.39 -14.12 5.49
N GLU A 69 -15.01 -12.98 5.20
CA GLU A 69 -16.37 -12.67 5.66
C GLU A 69 -17.44 -13.46 4.90
N PHE A 70 -17.42 -13.45 3.56
CA PHE A 70 -18.50 -14.04 2.75
C PHE A 70 -18.39 -15.57 2.60
N LEU A 71 -17.25 -16.17 2.95
CA LEU A 71 -17.11 -17.63 3.08
C LEU A 71 -17.46 -18.15 4.48
N ALA A 72 -17.79 -17.27 5.44
CA ALA A 72 -18.22 -17.71 6.77
C ALA A 72 -19.59 -18.41 6.73
N GLN A 73 -19.80 -19.37 7.63
CA GLN A 73 -20.96 -20.26 7.62
C GLN A 73 -22.30 -19.51 7.59
N ARG A 74 -22.42 -18.39 8.30
CA ARG A 74 -23.61 -17.51 8.31
C ARG A 74 -24.06 -17.06 6.91
N TRP A 75 -23.13 -16.80 6.01
CA TRP A 75 -23.42 -16.35 4.64
C TRP A 75 -23.61 -17.50 3.64
N LEU A 76 -23.26 -18.72 4.06
CA LEU A 76 -23.45 -19.96 3.30
C LEU A 76 -24.79 -20.64 3.60
N GLU A 77 -25.35 -20.43 4.79
CA GLU A 77 -26.66 -20.93 5.21
C GLU A 77 -27.81 -20.29 4.41
N ILE A 78 -27.68 -19.02 4.04
CA ILE A 78 -28.64 -18.32 3.19
C ILE A 78 -28.34 -18.64 1.74
N LYS A 79 -29.19 -19.45 1.10
CA LYS A 79 -29.10 -19.78 -0.33
C LYS A 79 -30.16 -19.05 -1.13
N ILE A 80 -29.73 -18.33 -2.16
CA ILE A 80 -30.62 -17.73 -3.16
C ILE A 80 -30.41 -18.49 -4.47
N SER A 81 -31.48 -19.07 -5.01
CA SER A 81 -31.43 -19.84 -6.27
C SER A 81 -30.40 -20.99 -6.25
N GLY A 82 -30.26 -21.68 -5.11
CA GLY A 82 -29.35 -22.83 -4.94
C GLY A 82 -27.88 -22.48 -4.68
N VAL A 83 -27.49 -21.20 -4.83
CA VAL A 83 -26.14 -20.71 -4.55
C VAL A 83 -26.11 -19.97 -3.22
N ALA A 84 -25.04 -20.16 -2.44
CA ALA A 84 -24.81 -19.40 -1.21
C ALA A 84 -24.75 -17.89 -1.50
N LEU A 85 -25.43 -17.10 -0.69
CA LEU A 85 -25.51 -15.64 -0.84
C LEU A 85 -24.11 -15.00 -0.88
N GLY A 86 -23.22 -15.41 0.04
CA GLY A 86 -21.85 -14.90 0.10
C GLY A 86 -21.06 -15.14 -1.20
N ARG A 87 -21.20 -16.34 -1.80
CA ARG A 87 -20.55 -16.65 -3.07
C ARG A 87 -21.12 -15.83 -4.22
N ARG A 88 -22.43 -15.58 -4.23
CA ARG A 88 -23.07 -14.78 -5.28
C ARG A 88 -22.60 -13.31 -5.25
N ILE A 89 -22.44 -12.73 -4.06
CA ILE A 89 -21.89 -11.39 -3.90
C ILE A 89 -20.44 -11.32 -4.40
N LEU A 90 -19.61 -12.30 -4.05
CA LEU A 90 -18.23 -12.40 -4.53
C LEU A 90 -18.14 -12.52 -6.06
N MET A 91 -19.01 -13.34 -6.67
CA MET A 91 -19.07 -13.51 -8.12
C MET A 91 -19.46 -12.22 -8.85
N ASP A 92 -20.46 -11.50 -8.33
CA ASP A 92 -20.94 -10.23 -8.90
C ASP A 92 -19.85 -9.15 -8.88
N GLN A 93 -19.09 -9.08 -7.78
CA GLN A 93 -17.96 -8.16 -7.62
C GLN A 93 -16.69 -8.63 -8.39
N GLY A 94 -16.70 -9.84 -8.96
CA GLY A 94 -15.54 -10.42 -9.63
C GLY A 94 -14.38 -10.78 -8.69
N LEU A 95 -14.71 -11.04 -7.41
CA LEU A 95 -13.80 -11.36 -6.31
C LEU A 95 -13.93 -12.82 -5.84
N ASP A 96 -14.52 -13.71 -6.65
CA ASP A 96 -14.63 -15.14 -6.35
C ASP A 96 -13.27 -15.84 -6.50
N PHE A 97 -12.40 -15.61 -5.52
CA PHE A 97 -11.07 -16.20 -5.44
C PHE A 97 -11.08 -17.42 -4.50
N SER A 98 -10.31 -18.45 -4.87
CA SER A 98 -10.13 -19.64 -4.04
C SER A 98 -9.51 -19.28 -2.69
N SER A 99 -9.73 -20.11 -1.66
CA SER A 99 -9.19 -19.92 -0.30
C SER A 99 -7.66 -19.71 -0.28
N TYR A 100 -6.93 -20.22 -1.28
CA TYR A 100 -5.50 -19.97 -1.47
C TYR A 100 -5.13 -18.47 -1.62
N PHE A 101 -6.02 -17.65 -2.20
CA PHE A 101 -5.80 -16.22 -2.37
C PHE A 101 -5.75 -15.45 -1.05
N TYR A 102 -6.29 -16.00 0.04
CA TYR A 102 -6.14 -15.43 1.37
C TYR A 102 -4.65 -15.37 1.78
N TRP A 103 -3.93 -16.48 1.59
CA TRP A 103 -2.50 -16.55 1.88
C TRP A 103 -1.67 -15.68 0.94
N ILE A 104 -2.04 -15.63 -0.35
CA ILE A 104 -1.42 -14.71 -1.32
C ILE A 104 -1.59 -13.27 -0.85
N SER A 105 -2.77 -12.89 -0.35
CA SER A 105 -3.05 -11.53 0.10
C SER A 105 -2.21 -11.15 1.31
N ILE A 106 -2.04 -12.05 2.28
CA ILE A 106 -1.13 -11.86 3.42
C ILE A 106 0.31 -11.68 2.93
N GLY A 107 0.78 -12.57 2.06
CA GLY A 107 2.12 -12.51 1.48
C GLY A 107 2.36 -11.20 0.72
N ALA A 108 1.40 -10.77 -0.09
CA ALA A 108 1.47 -9.53 -0.86
C ALA A 108 1.53 -8.31 0.07
N LEU A 109 0.69 -8.22 1.10
CA LEU A 109 0.70 -7.12 2.06
C LEU A 109 2.05 -7.02 2.81
N LEU A 110 2.64 -8.15 3.19
CA LEU A 110 3.98 -8.19 3.77
C LEU A 110 5.04 -7.75 2.74
N GLY A 111 4.95 -8.23 1.51
CA GLY A 111 5.81 -7.83 0.40
C GLY A 111 5.79 -6.32 0.14
N PHE A 112 4.60 -5.71 0.06
CA PHE A 112 4.45 -4.26 -0.07
C PHE A 112 5.04 -3.50 1.12
N THR A 113 4.87 -4.03 2.33
CA THR A 113 5.48 -3.42 3.52
C THR A 113 7.00 -3.39 3.40
N LEU A 114 7.62 -4.49 3.00
CA LEU A 114 9.07 -4.57 2.79
C LEU A 114 9.52 -3.66 1.64
N LEU A 115 8.82 -3.69 0.50
CA LEU A 115 9.11 -2.87 -0.67
C LEU A 115 9.15 -1.38 -0.33
N PHE A 116 8.12 -0.87 0.36
CA PHE A 116 8.08 0.55 0.75
C PHE A 116 9.14 0.90 1.78
N ASN A 117 9.47 -0.01 2.72
CA ASN A 117 10.54 0.22 3.68
C ASN A 117 11.93 0.23 3.03
N VAL A 118 12.18 -0.65 2.05
CA VAL A 118 13.42 -0.62 1.26
C VAL A 118 13.50 0.65 0.43
N GLY A 119 12.39 1.05 -0.22
CA GLY A 119 12.31 2.31 -0.95
C GLY A 119 12.57 3.53 -0.07
N PHE A 120 12.06 3.52 1.16
CA PHE A 120 12.35 4.52 2.19
C PHE A 120 13.82 4.54 2.58
N ALA A 121 14.42 3.37 2.86
CA ALA A 121 15.82 3.25 3.22
C ALA A 121 16.74 3.80 2.10
N ILE A 122 16.46 3.44 0.85
CA ILE A 122 17.17 3.96 -0.33
C ILE A 122 16.99 5.49 -0.42
N GLY A 123 15.78 5.99 -0.23
CA GLY A 123 15.49 7.43 -0.24
C GLY A 123 16.34 8.20 0.79
N LEU A 124 16.52 7.63 1.97
CA LEU A 124 17.40 8.17 3.02
C LEU A 124 18.88 8.08 2.66
N THR A 125 19.33 6.98 2.03
CA THR A 125 20.75 6.81 1.64
C THR A 125 21.15 7.78 0.53
N ILE A 126 20.26 8.04 -0.44
CA ILE A 126 20.56 8.90 -1.58
C ILE A 126 20.50 10.39 -1.19
N LYS A 127 19.56 10.78 -0.32
CA LYS A 127 19.44 12.18 0.09
C LYS A 127 20.45 12.53 1.17
N LYS A 128 21.38 13.42 0.83
CA LYS A 128 22.23 14.08 1.82
C LYS A 128 21.37 14.82 2.84
N VAL A 129 21.73 14.71 4.12
CA VAL A 129 21.06 15.38 5.23
C VAL A 129 20.88 16.87 4.89
N PRO A 130 19.64 17.40 4.85
CA PRO A 130 19.42 18.81 4.64
C PRO A 130 19.94 19.55 5.88
N GLY A 131 21.16 20.07 5.81
CA GLY A 131 21.72 20.95 6.84
C GLY A 131 23.11 20.60 7.39
N THR A 132 23.76 19.50 7.01
CA THR A 132 25.14 19.27 7.48
C THR A 132 26.15 20.05 6.61
N SER A 133 26.17 21.37 6.77
CA SER A 133 27.41 22.10 6.60
C SER A 133 28.32 21.61 7.73
N ARG A 134 29.16 20.61 7.46
CA ARG A 134 30.25 20.27 8.39
C ARG A 134 31.17 21.48 8.39
N ALA A 135 30.93 22.43 9.29
CA ALA A 135 31.95 23.38 9.70
C ALA A 135 33.05 22.54 10.37
N ILE A 136 34.00 22.07 9.57
CA ILE A 136 35.25 21.53 10.06
C ILE A 136 35.98 22.73 10.65
N ILE A 137 35.74 23.01 11.94
CA ILE A 137 36.53 23.98 12.69
C ILE A 137 37.95 23.42 12.71
N SER A 138 38.85 24.02 11.93
CA SER A 138 40.25 23.62 11.92
C SER A 138 40.85 23.92 13.29
N ARG A 139 41.32 22.88 13.98
CA ARG A 139 41.99 22.97 15.29
C ARG A 139 43.27 23.83 15.26
N ASN A 140 43.71 24.27 14.08
CA ASN A 140 44.89 25.12 13.88
C ASN A 140 44.70 26.59 14.27
N LYS A 141 43.46 27.04 14.54
CA LYS A 141 43.18 28.41 15.02
C LYS A 141 43.12 28.53 16.55
N LEU A 142 43.13 27.40 17.27
CA LEU A 142 43.04 27.39 18.74
C LEU A 142 44.42 27.35 19.41
N THR A 143 45.48 27.01 18.68
CA THR A 143 46.87 26.95 19.19
C THR A 143 47.70 28.17 18.82
N THR A 144 47.09 29.22 18.28
CA THR A 144 47.77 30.50 17.96
C THR A 144 47.56 31.55 19.06
N PHE A 145 47.00 31.15 20.21
CA PHE A 145 46.71 32.01 21.36
C PHE A 145 47.39 31.54 22.66
N ASP A 146 48.33 30.60 22.58
CA ASP A 146 49.31 30.29 23.63
C ASP A 146 50.72 30.58 23.10
#